data_AF-A0AAJ5RRI7-F1
#
_entry.id   AF-A0AAJ5RRI7-F1
#
_cell.length_a   1.000
_cell.length_b   1.000
_cell.length_c   1.000
_cell.angle_alpha   90.00
_cell.angle_beta   90.00
_cell.angle_gamma   90.00
#
_symmetry.space_group_name_H-M   'P 1'
#
loop_
_entity.id
_entity.type
_entity.pdbx_description
1 polymer ?
#
loop_
_entity_poly.entity_id
_entity_poly.type
_entity_poly.pdbx_seq_one_letter_code
_entity_poly.pdbx_strand_id
1 'polypeptide(L)' 'MKIWWLLNIVWLIIFAAGAVFIGVRKVDGAGAVQTPEIKMLSFGILAVVFLFVILFQLMQLAIIHFMDKKRIQ' A
#
# COMPACT_ATOMS: atom_id res chain seq x y z
N MET A 1 -16.78 4.70 -9.51
CA MET A 1 -16.73 4.56 -8.03
C MET A 1 -16.54 3.12 -7.54
N LYS A 2 -17.40 2.14 -7.89
CA LYS A 2 -17.26 0.74 -7.40
C LYS A 2 -15.87 0.12 -7.66
N ILE A 3 -15.33 0.29 -8.87
CA ILE A 3 -14.01 -0.24 -9.25
C ILE A 3 -12.85 0.40 -8.45
N TRP A 4 -12.96 1.68 -8.12
CA TRP A 4 -11.94 2.41 -7.35
C TRP A 4 -11.87 1.86 -5.91
N TRP A 5 -13.02 1.62 -5.29
CA TRP A 5 -13.08 0.96 -3.98
C TRP A 5 -12.51 -0.45 -4.00
N LEU A 6 -12.82 -1.25 -5.02
CA LEU A 6 -12.25 -2.59 -5.17
C LEU A 6 -10.72 -2.54 -5.27
N LEU A 7 -10.16 -1.62 -6.06
CA LEU A 7 -8.71 -1.44 -6.17
C LEU A 7 -8.07 -1.06 -4.82
N ASN A 8 -8.71 -0.20 -4.03
CA ASN A 8 -8.19 0.15 -2.70
C ASN A 8 -8.20 -1.05 -1.75
N ILE A 9 -9.24 -1.89 -1.78
CA ILE A 9 -9.28 -3.12 -0.98
C ILE A 9 -8.14 -4.07 -1.36
N VAL A 10 -7.88 -4.25 -2.66
CA VAL A 10 -6.76 -5.07 -3.13
C VAL A 10 -5.41 -4.55 -2.59
N TRP A 11 -5.19 -3.23 -2.64
CA TRP A 11 -3.98 -2.63 -2.10
C TRP A 11 -3.84 -2.82 -0.60
N LEU A 12 -4.93 -2.69 0.17
CA LEU A 12 -4.92 -2.98 1.60
C LEU A 12 -4.57 -4.43 1.91
N ILE A 13 -5.09 -5.38 1.12
CA ILE A 13 -4.76 -6.82 1.27
C ILE A 13 -3.27 -7.05 1.00
N ILE A 14 -2.72 -6.46 -0.07
CA ILE A 14 -1.29 -6.57 -0.40
C ILE A 14 -0.42 -6.00 0.73
N PHE A 15 -0.79 -4.83 1.26
CA PHE A 15 -0.08 -4.23 2.39
C PHE A 15 -0.13 -5.12 3.64
N ALA A 16 -1.31 -5.63 4.01
CA ALA A 16 -1.47 -6.51 5.16
C ALA A 16 -0.68 -7.82 4.99
N ALA A 17 -0.71 -8.43 3.80
CA ALA A 17 0.06 -9.63 3.50
C ALA A 17 1.58 -9.36 3.60
N GLY A 18 2.05 -8.22 3.08
CA GLY A 18 3.44 -7.79 3.22
C GLY A 18 3.86 -7.58 4.68
N ALA A 19 2.99 -6.96 5.48
CA ALA A 19 3.24 -6.74 6.90
C ALA A 19 3.32 -8.06 7.68
N VAL A 20 2.39 -8.99 7.43
CA VAL A 20 2.43 -10.34 8.03
C VAL A 20 3.71 -11.07 7.62
N PHE A 21 4.08 -11.04 6.33
CA PHE A 21 5.31 -11.66 5.83
C PHE A 21 6.57 -11.15 6.55
N ILE A 22 6.69 -9.83 6.73
CA ILE A 22 7.80 -9.22 7.49
C ILE A 22 7.77 -9.65 8.96
N GLY A 23 6.58 -9.71 9.57
CA GLY A 23 6.42 -10.07 10.97
C GLY A 23 6.88 -11.50 11.28
N VAL A 24 6.49 -12.46 10.44
CA VAL A 24 6.71 -13.90 10.71
C VAL A 24 8.06 -14.42 10.24
N ARG A 25 8.72 -13.76 9.28
CA ARG A 25 10.01 -14.25 8.77
C ARG A 25 11.13 -14.14 9.81
N LYS A 26 12.04 -15.13 9.81
CA LYS A 26 13.24 -15.18 10.68
C LYS A 26 14.50 -14.72 9.97
N VAL A 27 14.56 -14.95 8.66
CA VAL A 27 15.71 -14.66 7.79
C VAL A 27 15.18 -13.95 6.54
N ASP A 28 15.93 -13.01 5.99
CA ASP A 28 15.58 -12.35 4.73
C ASP A 28 16.20 -13.03 3.50
N GLY A 29 15.93 -12.44 2.32
CA GLY A 29 16.43 -12.96 1.05
C GLY A 29 17.95 -12.92 0.88
N ALA A 30 18.67 -12.19 1.74
CA ALA A 30 20.12 -12.16 1.76
C ALA A 30 20.71 -13.17 2.78
N GLY A 31 19.87 -13.91 3.50
CA GLY A 31 20.32 -14.82 4.55
C GLY A 31 20.57 -14.14 5.89
N ALA A 32 20.24 -12.85 6.04
CA ALA A 32 20.43 -12.14 7.30
C ALA A 32 19.28 -12.39 8.28
N VAL A 33 19.65 -12.60 9.56
CA VAL A 33 18.68 -12.81 10.63
C VAL A 33 17.95 -11.50 10.93
N GLN A 34 16.63 -11.58 10.99
CA GLN A 34 15.77 -10.41 11.19
C GLN A 34 15.62 -10.11 12.68
N THR A 35 16.43 -9.18 13.20
CA THR A 35 16.30 -8.62 14.55
C THR A 35 15.06 -7.70 14.64
N PRO A 36 14.56 -7.39 15.85
CA PRO A 36 13.44 -6.47 16.02
C PRO A 36 13.67 -5.11 15.33
N GLU A 37 14.88 -4.56 15.42
CA GLU A 37 15.24 -3.27 14.80
C GLU A 37 15.16 -3.33 13.26
N ILE A 38 15.72 -4.39 12.66
CA ILE A 38 15.69 -4.60 11.20
C ILE A 38 14.26 -4.84 10.70
N LYS A 39 13.43 -5.54 11.49
CA LYS A 39 12.00 -5.70 11.18
C LYS A 39 11.27 -4.36 11.19
N MET A 40 11.51 -3.52 12.20
CA MET A 40 10.91 -2.18 12.26
C MET A 40 11.32 -1.33 11.05
N LEU A 41 12.58 -1.39 10.63
CA LEU A 41 13.03 -0.73 9.40
C LEU A 41 12.29 -1.25 8.17
N SER A 42 12.12 -2.57 8.07
CA SER A 42 11.38 -3.21 6.97
C SER A 42 9.90 -2.78 6.94
N PHE A 43 9.25 -2.67 8.11
CA PHE A 43 7.90 -2.11 8.21
C PHE A 43 7.84 -0.64 7.80
N GLY A 44 8.84 0.16 8.18
CA GLY A 44 8.96 1.55 7.75
C GLY A 44 9.05 1.68 6.23
N ILE A 45 9.88 0.86 5.59
CA ILE A 45 9.99 0.82 4.12
C ILE A 45 8.65 0.43 3.49
N LEU A 46 8.00 -0.62 4.00
CA LEU A 46 6.68 -1.04 3.50
C LEU A 46 5.65 0.10 3.62
N ALA A 47 5.64 0.81 4.75
CA ALA A 47 4.75 1.96 4.97
C ALA A 47 5.02 3.10 3.99
N VAL A 48 6.28 3.44 3.72
CA VAL A 48 6.66 4.47 2.75
C VAL A 48 6.22 4.10 1.35
N VAL A 49 6.45 2.85 0.90
CA VAL A 49 5.97 2.38 -0.41
C VAL A 49 4.45 2.45 -0.49
N PHE A 50 3.75 2.06 0.57
CA PHE A 50 2.29 2.12 0.61
C PHE A 50 1.76 3.56 0.60
N LEU A 51 2.47 4.51 1.20
CA LEU A 51 2.13 5.91 1.13
C LEU A 51 2.11 6.42 -0.33
N PHE A 52 3.08 6.03 -1.15
CA PHE A 52 3.05 6.34 -2.58
C PHE A 52 1.81 5.79 -3.27
N VAL A 53 1.43 4.54 -2.98
CA VAL A 53 0.20 3.93 -3.51
C VAL A 53 -1.04 4.75 -3.12
N ILE A 54 -1.14 5.17 -1.86
CA ILE A 54 -2.24 6.02 -1.39
C ILE A 54 -2.28 7.33 -2.17
N LEU A 55 -1.14 8.01 -2.36
CA LEU A 55 -1.08 9.26 -3.12
C LEU A 55 -1.59 9.08 -4.56
N PHE A 56 -1.20 7.99 -5.23
CA PHE A 56 -1.73 7.67 -6.57
C PHE A 56 -3.24 7.39 -6.55
N GLN A 57 -3.74 6.66 -5.55
CA GLN A 57 -5.18 6.40 -5.43
C GLN A 57 -6.00 7.66 -5.19
N LEU A 58 -5.48 8.59 -4.37
CA LEU A 58 -6.10 9.89 -4.13
C LEU A 58 -6.10 10.76 -5.39
N MET A 59 -5.00 10.76 -6.14
CA MET A 59 -4.93 11.47 -7.42
C MET A 59 -5.96 10.91 -8.43
N GLN A 60 -6.07 9.58 -8.54
CA GLN A 60 -7.09 8.94 -9.38
C GLN A 60 -8.51 9.31 -8.94
N LEU A 61 -8.79 9.33 -7.64
CA LEU A 61 -10.08 9.73 -7.10
C LEU A 61 -10.42 11.18 -7.49
N ALA A 62 -9.46 12.09 -7.34
CA ALA A 62 -9.63 13.50 -7.69
C ALA A 62 -9.96 13.68 -9.18
N ILE A 63 -9.27 12.95 -10.07
CA ILE A 63 -9.53 12.97 -11.52
C ILE A 63 -10.94 12.44 -11.82
N ILE A 64 -11.34 11.32 -11.22
CA ILE A 64 -12.69 10.75 -11.40
C ILE A 64 -13.76 11.75 -10.97
N HIS A 65 -13.59 12.40 -9.81
CA HIS A 65 -14.53 13.39 -9.31
C HIS A 65 -14.61 14.63 -10.22
N PHE A 66 -13.47 15.11 -10.71
CA PHE A 66 -13.42 16.25 -11.61
C PHE A 66 -14.13 15.97 -12.94
N MET A 67 -13.90 14.79 -13.53
CA MET A 67 -14.56 14.39 -14.77
C MET A 67 -16.07 14.21 -14.62
N ASP A 68 -16.52 13.67 -13.48
CA ASP A 68 -17.95 13.48 -13.22
C ASP A 68 -18.69 14.82 -13.09
N LYS A 69 -18.06 15.80 -12.42
CA LYS A 69 -18.59 17.18 -12.34
C LYS A 69 -18.74 17.84 -13.71
N LYS A 70 -17.76 17.66 -14.61
CA LYS A 70 -17.79 18.22 -15.97
C LYS A 70 -18.86 17.58 -16.86
N ARG A 71 -19.29 16.35 -16.57
CA ARG A 71 -20.30 15.63 -17.37
C ARG A 71 -21.73 16.09 -17.07
N ILE A 72 -21.99 16.65 -15.89
CA ILE A 72 -23.32 17.06 -15.42
C ILE A 72 -23.66 18.51 -15.80
N GLN A 73 -22.64 19.32 -16.12
CA GLN A 73 -22.81 20.69 -16.63
C GLN A 73 -22.85 20.69 -18.16
#